data_AF-A0A3G9GUE6-F1
#
_entry.id   AF-A0A3G9GUE6-F1
#
_cell.length_a   1.000
_cell.length_b   1.000
_cell.length_c   1.000
_cell.angle_alpha   90.00
_cell.angle_beta   90.00
_cell.angle_gamma   90.00
#
_symmetry.space_group_name_H-M   'P 1'
#
loop_
_entity.id
_entity.type
_entity.pdbx_description
1 polymer ?
#
loop_
_entity_poly.entity_id
_entity_poly.type
_entity_poly.pdbx_seq_one_letter_code
_entity_poly.pdbx_strand_id
1 'polypeptide(L)' 'MMNVVLTLVFSIVMLFFMIFPAMKIVEWIDSRYPIPERFYNPLTIVIVVLLSISIGLFLKYA' A
#
# COMPACT_ATOMS: atom_id res chain seq x y z
N MET A 1 -7.36 23.46 6.44
CA MET A 1 -5.90 23.31 6.67
C MET A 1 -5.60 22.21 7.68
N MET A 2 -6.01 22.33 8.95
CA MET A 2 -5.73 21.33 10.01
C MET A 2 -6.13 19.88 9.64
N ASN A 3 -7.33 19.68 9.06
CA ASN A 3 -7.80 18.35 8.65
C ASN A 3 -6.95 17.72 7.55
N VAL A 4 -6.42 18.53 6.62
CA VAL A 4 -5.54 18.06 5.55
C VAL A 4 -4.21 17.62 6.14
N VAL A 5 -3.64 18.41 7.05
CA VAL A 5 -2.39 18.07 7.75
C VAL A 5 -2.54 16.78 8.56
N LEU A 6 -3.60 16.64 9.35
CA LEU A 6 -3.90 15.42 10.11
C LEU A 6 -4.04 14.19 9.20
N THR A 7 -4.76 14.33 8.09
CA THR A 7 -4.94 13.24 7.12
C THR A 7 -3.61 12.82 6.50
N LEU A 8 -2.74 13.78 6.14
CA LEU A 8 -1.41 13.50 5.59
C LEU A 8 -0.50 12.81 6.61
N VAL A 9 -0.45 13.28 7.85
CA VAL A 9 0.35 12.66 8.92
C VAL A 9 -0.10 11.22 9.16
N PHE A 10 -1.40 10.98 9.24
CA PHE A 10 -1.94 9.62 9.42
C PHE A 10 -1.67 8.74 8.20
N SER A 11 -1.80 9.29 6.98
CA SER A 11 -1.55 8.56 5.74
C SER A 11 -0.08 8.14 5.59
N ILE A 12 0.88 8.94 6.06
CA ILE A 12 2.30 8.56 6.07
C ILE A 12 2.52 7.35 6.97
N VAL A 13 1.98 7.36 8.19
CA VAL A 13 2.06 6.22 9.11
C VAL A 13 1.41 4.98 8.49
N MET A 14 0.25 5.14 7.85
CA MET A 14 -0.43 4.04 7.16
C MET A 14 0.35 3.52 5.95
N LEU A 15 1.06 4.36 5.21
CA LEU A 15 1.95 3.91 4.12
C LEU A 15 3.03 2.97 4.65
N PHE A 16 3.67 3.30 5.76
CA PHE A 16 4.66 2.42 6.39
C PHE A 16 4.05 1.08 6.85
N PHE A 17 2.86 1.12 7.46
CA PHE A 17 2.15 -0.10 7.84
C PHE A 17 1.74 -0.95 6.64
N MET A 18 1.45 -0.35 5.49
CA MET A 18 0.99 -1.05 4.28
C MET A 18 2.11 -1.69 3.46
N ILE A 19 3.38 -1.34 3.71
CA ILE A 19 4.52 -1.99 3.03
C ILE A 19 4.55 -3.49 3.34
N PHE A 20 4.33 -3.88 4.60
CA PHE A 20 4.34 -5.29 4.99
C PHE A 20 3.25 -6.14 4.31
N PRO A 21 1.95 -5.79 4.37
CA PRO A 21 0.91 -6.53 3.67
C PRO A 21 1.09 -6.48 2.15
N ALA A 22 1.56 -5.36 1.59
CA ALA A 22 1.84 -5.28 0.15
C ALA A 22 2.93 -6.27 -0.28
N MET A 23 4.05 -6.35 0.46
CA MET A 23 5.09 -7.34 0.20
C MET A 23 4.54 -8.76 0.28
N LYS A 24 3.72 -9.08 1.29
CA LYS A 24 3.09 -10.39 1.43
C LYS A 24 2.19 -10.74 0.23
N ILE A 25 1.47 -9.77 -0.33
CA ILE A 25 0.65 -9.97 -1.53
C ILE A 25 1.53 -10.24 -2.73
N VAL A 26 2.62 -9.48 -2.90
CA VAL A 26 3.56 -9.67 -4.02
C VAL A 26 4.22 -11.05 -3.93
N GLU A 27 4.69 -11.45 -2.74
CA GLU A 27 5.23 -12.81 -2.48
C GLU A 27 4.20 -13.88 -2.83
N TRP A 28 2.94 -13.68 -2.45
CA TRP A 28 1.87 -14.62 -2.76
C TRP A 28 1.61 -14.72 -4.27
N ILE A 29 1.63 -13.60 -4.99
CA ILE A 29 1.53 -13.58 -6.47
C ILE A 29 2.72 -14.31 -7.08
N ASP A 30 3.94 -14.02 -6.62
CA ASP A 30 5.18 -14.65 -7.08
C ASP A 30 5.17 -16.17 -6.89
N SER A 31 4.64 -16.65 -5.76
CA SER A 31 4.48 -18.08 -5.48
C SER A 31 3.52 -18.81 -6.44
N ARG A 32 2.61 -18.08 -7.09
CA ARG A 32 1.63 -18.63 -8.05
C ARG A 32 2.07 -18.42 -9.49
N TYR A 33 2.67 -17.27 -9.76
CA TYR A 33 3.14 -16.82 -11.07
C TYR A 33 4.50 -16.15 -10.87
N PRO A 34 5.61 -16.83 -11.20
CA PRO A 34 6.93 -16.28 -10.97
C PRO A 34 7.10 -14.95 -11.70
N ILE A 35 7.37 -13.90 -10.93
CA ILE A 35 7.51 -12.53 -11.39
C ILE A 35 9.00 -12.30 -11.68
N PRO A 36 9.36 -11.72 -12.83
CA PRO A 36 10.75 -11.32 -13.07
C PRO A 36 11.20 -10.30 -12.01
N GLU A 37 12.41 -10.46 -11.45
CA GLU A 37 12.92 -9.61 -10.35
C GLU A 37 12.79 -8.10 -10.62
N ARG A 38 12.95 -7.68 -11.89
CA ARG A 38 12.78 -6.28 -12.34
C ARG A 38 11.39 -5.70 -12.07
N PHE A 39 10.37 -6.54 -11.93
CA PHE A 39 8.98 -6.13 -11.70
C PHE A 39 8.53 -6.28 -10.24
N TYR A 40 9.31 -6.94 -9.38
CA TYR A 40 8.95 -7.16 -7.98
C TYR A 40 8.77 -5.84 -7.23
N ASN A 41 9.75 -4.94 -7.32
CA ASN A 41 9.72 -3.64 -6.65
C ASN A 41 8.60 -2.71 -7.20
N PRO A 42 8.47 -2.51 -8.53
CA PRO A 42 7.34 -1.76 -9.09
C PRO A 42 5.97 -2.30 -8.67
N LEU A 43 5.78 -3.63 -8.68
CA LEU A 43 4.51 -4.24 -8.31
C LEU A 43 4.19 -4.03 -6.83
N THR A 44 5.20 -4.14 -5.97
CA THR A 44 5.07 -3.84 -4.54
C THR A 44 4.63 -2.41 -4.32
N ILE A 45 5.26 -1.43 -4.99
CA ILE A 45 4.88 -0.01 -4.87
C ILE A 45 3.44 0.21 -5.31
N VAL A 46 3.03 -0.37 -6.45
CA VAL A 46 1.64 -0.26 -6.94
C VAL A 46 0.65 -0.81 -5.90
N ILE A 47 0.93 -1.98 -5.31
CA ILE A 47 0.08 -2.59 -4.29
C ILE A 47 0.03 -1.74 -3.01
N VAL A 48 1.17 -1.20 -2.54
CA VAL A 48 1.21 -0.28 -1.39
C VAL A 48 0.29 0.91 -1.63
N VAL A 49 0.39 1.57 -2.78
CA VAL A 49 -0.43 2.73 -3.12
C VAL A 49 -1.91 2.37 -3.16
N LEU A 50 -2.28 1.25 -3.79
CA LEU A 50 -3.66 0.78 -3.86
C LEU A 50 -4.24 0.48 -2.47
N LEU A 51 -3.48 -0.21 -1.61
CA LEU A 51 -3.91 -0.51 -0.24
C LEU A 51 -4.06 0.76 0.60
N SER A 52 -3.09 1.67 0.55
CA SER A 52 -3.13 2.92 1.30
C SER A 52 -4.30 3.81 0.87
N ILE A 53 -4.60 3.91 -0.43
CA ILE A 53 -5.77 4.65 -0.92
C ILE A 53 -7.06 3.96 -0.48
N SER A 54 -7.14 2.63 -0.58
CA SER A 54 -8.34 1.87 -0.18
C SER A 54 -8.68 2.11 1.30
N ILE A 55 -7.67 2.15 2.16
CA ILE A 55 -7.87 2.43 3.59
C ILE A 55 -8.18 3.90 3.85
N GLY A 56 -7.52 4.83 3.15
CA GLY A 56 -7.87 6.25 3.24
C GLY A 56 -9.33 6.52 2.85
N LEU A 57 -9.83 5.82 1.82
CA LEU A 57 -11.24 5.86 1.44
C LEU A 57 -12.13 5.18 2.48
N PHE A 58 -11.73 4.01 3.00
CA PHE A 58 -12.45 3.32 4.06
C PHE A 58 -12.62 4.22 5.28
N LEU A 59 -11.55 4.84 5.79
CA LEU A 59 -11.63 5.75 6.94
C LEU A 59 -12.47 7.01 6.69
N LYS A 60 -12.61 7.45 5.44
CA LYS A 60 -13.42 8.62 5.09
C LYS A 60 -14.92 8.31 5.02
N TYR A 61 -15.28 7.09 4.61
CA TYR A 61 -16.67 6.70 4.32
C TYR A 61 -17.24 5.60 5.23
N ALA A 62 -16.44 4.99 6.10
CA ALA A 62 -16.88 4.10 7.18
C ALA A 62 -17.27 4.90 8.43
#